data_AF-A0A7C2P7S2-F1
#
_entry.id   AF-A0A7C2P7S2-F1
#
_cell.length_a   1.000
_cell.length_b   1.000
_cell.length_c   1.000
_cell.angle_alpha   90.00
_cell.angle_beta   90.00
_cell.angle_gamma   90.00
#
_symmetry.space_group_name_H-M   'P 1'
#
loop_
_entity.id
_entity.type
_entity.pdbx_description
1 polymer ?
#
loop_
_entity_poly.entity_id
_entity_poly.type
_entity_poly.pdbx_seq_one_letter_code
_entity_poly.pdbx_strand_id
1 'polypeptide(L)' 'MLHPEMESALNEQLKWEIYSGYLYLAMSAYFEDLGLPGFAHWMKAQTAEEFMHAMKFYKFIFERDGRVVLQEIPA' A
#
# COMPACT_ATOMS: atom_id res chain seq x y z
N MET A 1 -16.25 16.94 3.24
CA MET A 1 -14.98 17.61 3.60
C MET A 1 -14.41 17.04 4.89
N LEU A 2 -13.19 16.48 4.81
CA LEU A 2 -12.42 15.96 5.93
C LEU A 2 -11.78 17.09 6.75
N HIS A 3 -11.52 16.86 8.05
CA HIS A 3 -10.63 17.75 8.80
C HIS A 3 -9.21 17.64 8.23
N PRO A 4 -8.44 18.75 8.11
CA PRO A 4 -7.11 18.72 7.49
C PRO A 4 -6.16 17.67 8.07
N GLU A 5 -6.20 17.47 9.39
CA GLU A 5 -5.38 16.44 10.07
C GLU A 5 -5.76 15.02 9.62
N MET A 6 -7.06 14.75 9.44
CA MET A 6 -7.54 13.45 9.00
C MET A 6 -7.19 13.21 7.52
N GLU A 7 -7.33 14.23 6.67
CA GLU A 7 -6.93 14.13 5.26
C GLU A 7 -5.43 13.87 5.12
N SER A 8 -4.60 14.52 5.95
CA SER A 8 -3.16 14.27 6.00
C SER A 8 -2.86 12.83 6.43
N ALA A 9 -3.49 12.37 7.51
CA ALA A 9 -3.31 11.00 8.02
C ALA A 9 -3.74 9.94 7.01
N LEU A 10 -4.85 10.16 6.27
CA LEU A 10 -5.32 9.24 5.25
C LEU A 10 -4.38 9.18 4.04
N ASN A 11 -3.83 10.32 3.61
CA ASN A 11 -2.81 10.35 2.56
C ASN A 11 -1.51 9.69 3.01
N GLU A 12 -1.13 9.86 4.27
CA GLU A 12 0.02 9.17 4.86
C GLU A 12 -0.21 7.65 4.92
N GLN A 13 -1.39 7.20 5.33
CA GLN A 13 -1.71 5.77 5.35
C GLN A 13 -1.73 5.18 3.94
N LEU A 14 -2.27 5.89 2.95
CA LEU A 14 -2.22 5.50 1.54
C LEU A 14 -0.77 5.24 1.07
N LYS A 15 0.18 6.10 1.44
CA LYS A 15 1.62 5.88 1.17
C LYS A 15 2.10 4.59 1.83
N TRP A 16 1.75 4.37 3.10
CA TRP A 16 2.21 3.20 3.85
C TRP A 16 1.66 1.89 3.29
N GLU A 17 0.41 1.84 2.83
CA GLU A 17 -0.13 0.65 2.15
C GLU A 17 0.62 0.34 0.85
N ILE A 18 0.92 1.37 0.04
CA ILE A 18 1.71 1.20 -1.20
C ILE A 18 3.14 0.73 -0.88
N TYR A 19 3.77 1.33 0.15
CA TYR A 19 5.08 0.92 0.62
C TYR A 19 5.08 -0.54 1.08
N SER A 20 4.09 -0.96 1.88
CA SER A 20 3.93 -2.34 2.33
C SER A 20 3.76 -3.30 1.15
N GLY A 21 2.96 -2.94 0.14
CA GLY A 21 2.83 -3.72 -1.08
C GLY A 21 4.16 -3.88 -1.82
N TYR A 22 4.94 -2.81 -1.94
CA TYR A 22 6.27 -2.87 -2.57
C TYR A 22 7.27 -3.71 -1.74
N LEU A 23 7.24 -3.57 -0.41
CA LEU A 23 8.05 -4.37 0.51
C LEU A 23 7.73 -5.86 0.39
N TYR A 24 6.45 -6.24 0.39
CA TYR A 24 6.04 -7.64 0.24
C TYR A 24 6.40 -8.18 -1.14
N LEU A 25 6.36 -7.36 -2.18
CA LEU A 25 6.85 -7.76 -3.50
C LEU A 25 8.35 -8.06 -3.48
N ALA A 26 9.15 -7.24 -2.80
CA ALA A 26 10.58 -7.50 -2.60
C ALA A 26 10.83 -8.79 -1.80
N MET A 27 10.04 -9.03 -0.75
CA MET A 27 10.10 -10.30 0.01
C MET A 27 9.72 -11.50 -0.87
N SER A 28 8.73 -11.36 -1.74
CA SER A 28 8.38 -12.41 -2.70
C SER A 28 9.56 -12.72 -3.63
N ALA A 29 10.19 -11.69 -4.21
CA ALA A 29 11.36 -11.86 -5.07
C ALA A 29 12.52 -12.55 -4.33
N TYR A 30 12.75 -12.20 -3.07
CA TYR A 30 13.74 -12.86 -2.22
C TYR A 30 13.42 -14.35 -2.02
N PHE A 31 12.16 -14.71 -1.77
CA PHE A 31 11.77 -16.11 -1.62
C PHE A 31 11.81 -16.91 -2.93
N GLU A 32 11.56 -16.28 -4.08
CA GLU A 32 11.76 -16.91 -5.40
C GLU A 32 13.24 -17.27 -5.60
N ASP A 33 14.18 -16.36 -5.27
CA ASP A 33 15.63 -16.59 -5.39
C ASP A 33 16.13 -17.74 -4.49
N LEU A 34 15.52 -17.89 -3.31
CA LEU A 34 15.80 -19.00 -2.41
C LEU A 34 15.14 -20.34 -2.82
N GLY A 35 14.32 -20.36 -3.87
CA GLY A 35 13.58 -21.56 -4.27
C GLY A 35 12.47 -21.95 -3.28
N LEU A 36 11.84 -20.97 -2.63
CA LEU A 36 10.78 -21.15 -1.63
C LEU A 36 9.41 -20.70 -2.18
N PRO A 37 8.80 -21.46 -3.13
CA PRO A 37 7.65 -20.99 -3.92
C PRO A 37 6.39 -20.74 -3.10
N GLY A 38 6.18 -21.46 -1.99
CA GLY A 38 5.03 -21.23 -1.10
C GLY A 38 5.09 -19.86 -0.40
N PHE A 39 6.27 -19.47 0.08
CA PHE A 39 6.49 -18.16 0.70
C PHE A 39 6.40 -17.03 -0.33
N ALA A 40 7.00 -17.25 -1.51
CA ALA A 40 6.92 -16.30 -2.62
C ALA A 40 5.46 -16.05 -3.05
N HIS A 41 4.65 -17.11 -3.16
CA HIS A 41 3.24 -17.01 -3.50
C HIS A 41 2.45 -16.25 -2.42
N TRP A 42 2.66 -16.57 -1.14
CA TRP A 42 2.01 -15.86 -0.04
C TRP A 42 2.31 -14.36 -0.09
N MET A 43 3.58 -13.97 -0.26
CA MET A 43 3.97 -12.57 -0.33
C MET A 43 3.40 -11.84 -1.57
N LYS A 44 3.21 -12.53 -2.70
CA LYS A 44 2.47 -11.97 -3.86
C LYS A 44 1.00 -11.72 -3.53
N ALA A 45 0.35 -12.63 -2.80
CA ALA A 45 -1.03 -12.43 -2.35
C ALA A 45 -1.13 -11.23 -1.39
N GLN A 46 -0.20 -11.11 -0.44
CA GLN A 46 -0.13 -9.96 0.48
C GLN A 46 0.14 -8.65 -0.25
N THR A 47 1.01 -8.65 -1.28
CA THR A 47 1.21 -7.48 -2.15
C THR A 47 -0.11 -6.99 -2.73
N ALA A 48 -0.90 -7.91 -3.30
CA ALA A 48 -2.20 -7.57 -3.89
C ALA A 48 -3.21 -7.07 -2.83
N GLU A 49 -3.16 -7.62 -1.61
CA GLU A 49 -3.99 -7.19 -0.49
C GLU A 49 -3.68 -5.74 -0.06
N GLU A 50 -2.40 -5.36 0.06
CA GLU A 50 -2.04 -3.99 0.44
C GLU A 50 -2.35 -2.97 -0.67
N PHE A 51 -2.22 -3.35 -1.95
CA PHE A 51 -2.72 -2.48 -3.02
C PHE A 51 -4.25 -2.31 -2.97
N MET A 52 -4.98 -3.35 -2.58
CA MET A 52 -6.42 -3.24 -2.35
C MET A 52 -6.74 -2.35 -1.13
N HIS A 53 -5.94 -2.39 -0.06
CA HIS A 53 -6.03 -1.45 1.07
C HIS A 53 -5.76 -0.01 0.65
N ALA A 54 -4.66 0.24 -0.07
CA ALA A 54 -4.32 1.54 -0.64
C ALA A 54 -5.49 2.13 -1.45
N MET A 55 -6.09 1.32 -2.34
CA MET A 55 -7.19 1.80 -3.17
C MET A 55 -8.47 2.11 -2.37
N LYS A 56 -8.70 1.49 -1.20
CA LYS A 56 -9.79 1.87 -0.30
C LYS A 56 -9.57 3.28 0.26
N PHE A 57 -8.36 3.59 0.73
CA PHE A 57 -8.02 4.94 1.21
C PHE A 57 -8.12 5.98 0.10
N TYR A 58 -7.54 5.68 -1.07
CA TYR A 58 -7.60 6.54 -2.25
C TYR A 58 -9.06 6.92 -2.57
N LYS A 59 -9.93 5.92 -2.65
CA LYS A 59 -11.35 6.13 -2.96
C LYS A 59 -12.06 6.92 -1.86
N PHE A 60 -11.84 6.54 -0.59
CA PHE A 60 -12.49 7.19 0.54
C PHE A 60 -12.14 8.68 0.67
N ILE A 61 -10.89 9.06 0.39
CA ILE A 61 -10.47 10.47 0.39
C ILE A 61 -11.33 11.28 -0.60
N PHE A 62 -11.50 10.80 -1.83
CA PHE A 62 -12.36 11.47 -2.83
C PHE A 62 -13.84 11.47 -2.45
N GLU A 63 -14.38 10.37 -1.90
CA GLU A 63 -15.77 10.29 -1.43
C GLU A 63 -16.10 11.30 -0.32
N ARG A 64 -15.08 11.83 0.35
CA ARG A 64 -15.21 12.83 1.41
C ARG A 64 -14.80 14.24 0.97
N ASP A 65 -14.71 14.46 -0.34
CA ASP A 65 -14.28 15.71 -0.99
C ASP A 65 -12.84 16.14 -0.62
N GLY A 66 -12.00 15.19 -0.22
CA GLY A 66 -10.58 15.43 0.06
C GLY A 66 -9.71 15.29 -1.19
N ARG A 67 -8.42 15.63 -1.07
CA ARG A 67 -7.45 15.50 -2.15
C ARG A 67 -6.46 14.37 -1.87
N VAL A 68 -6.30 13.48 -2.84
CA VAL A 68 -5.19 12.52 -2.83
C VAL A 68 -3.89 13.22 -3.25
N VAL A 69 -2.86 13.08 -2.41
CA VAL A 69 -1.49 13.52 -2.66
C VAL A 69 -0.58 12.30 -2.47
N LEU A 70 -0.17 11.70 -3.58
CA LEU A 70 0.79 10.60 -3.55
C LEU A 70 2.15 11.13 -3.09
N GLN A 71 2.65 10.55 -2.02
CA GLN A 71 3.94 10.88 -1.42
C GLN A 71 5.03 9.99 -1.98
N GLU A 72 6.28 10.38 -1.76
CA GLU A 72 7.43 9.52 -2.02
C GLU A 72 7.33 8.22 -1.21
N ILE A 73 7.64 7.11 -1.88
CA ILE A 73 7.80 5.81 -1.22
C ILE A 73 9.26 5.74 -0.75
N PRO A 74 9.52 5.59 0.56
CA PRO A 74 10.88 5.48 1.08
C PRO A 74 11.65 4.33 0.42
N ALA A 75 12.95 4.56 0.20
CA ALA A 75 13.89 3.56 -0.30
C ALA A 75 14.24 2.49 0.74
#